data_AF-A0A9D2FZ90-F1
#
_entry.id   AF-A0A9D2FZ90-F1
#
_cell.length_a   1.000
_cell.length_b   1.000
_cell.length_c   1.000
_cell.angle_alpha   90.00
_cell.angle_beta   90.00
_cell.angle_gamma   90.00
#
_symmetry.space_group_name_H-M   'P 1'
#
loop_
_entity.id
_entity.type
_entity.pdbx_description
1 polymer ?
#
loop_
_entity_poly.entity_id
_entity_poly.type
_entity_poly.pdbx_seq_one_letter_code
_entity_poly.pdbx_strand_id
1 'polypeptide(L)'
;MNHKYQHTAYFCLTLLFAIFVAQGAVAQDYRNITIKHKKAKWYDVREQQTQAPADDFDEDTPWQSGAKGEIQATHTSIQTIYARKGSTVRLYMTDYHPNGSMSNRTYQRWYNYQTDGLFNDGMLTRATKNLPTTIDKGTPIQNGEMYQFANGYVGQPVGTGSLYAVDFHFPENDQDYYLVGCDVSGYKDFREKYASNENNSDLLSTHYEPTLSHRYIFFIRSIEDTSTPANIALQAGKPIEVNNISMPATRINN
;
A
#
# COMPACT_ATOMS: atom_id res chain seq x y z
N MET A 1 20.82 -34.46 54.02
CA MET A 1 20.37 -34.59 52.61
C MET A 1 19.72 -33.28 52.19
N ASN A 2 19.90 -32.84 50.94
CA ASN A 2 19.11 -31.81 50.22
C ASN A 2 19.77 -30.47 49.80
N HIS A 3 21.10 -30.35 49.75
CA HIS A 3 21.72 -29.24 48.98
C HIS A 3 21.87 -29.51 47.47
N LYS A 4 21.58 -30.73 46.99
CA LYS A 4 21.67 -31.08 45.55
C LYS A 4 20.43 -30.72 44.74
N TYR A 5 19.29 -30.39 45.37
CA TYR A 5 18.02 -30.15 44.66
C TYR A 5 17.70 -28.66 44.43
N GLN A 6 18.37 -27.73 45.13
CA GLN A 6 18.13 -26.30 44.94
C GLN A 6 18.70 -25.80 43.61
N HIS A 7 19.91 -26.20 43.22
CA HIS A 7 20.52 -25.75 41.96
C HIS A 7 19.77 -26.25 40.70
N THR A 8 19.17 -27.44 40.75
CA THR A 8 18.38 -27.98 39.63
C THR A 8 17.05 -27.25 39.46
N ALA A 9 16.42 -26.83 40.57
CA ALA A 9 15.16 -26.09 40.54
C ALA A 9 15.34 -24.66 39.99
N TYR A 10 16.42 -23.96 40.37
CA TYR A 10 16.73 -22.63 39.81
C TYR A 10 17.06 -22.68 38.32
N PHE A 11 17.73 -23.73 37.85
CA PHE A 11 18.05 -23.89 36.42
C PHE A 11 16.81 -24.18 35.57
N CYS A 12 15.84 -24.96 36.09
CA CYS A 12 14.57 -25.18 35.41
C CYS A 12 13.68 -23.92 35.38
N LEU A 13 13.71 -23.09 36.43
CA LEU A 13 12.90 -21.87 36.50
C LEU A 13 13.42 -20.77 35.56
N THR A 14 14.75 -20.65 35.39
CA THR A 14 15.35 -19.72 34.41
C THR A 14 15.12 -20.20 32.97
N LEU A 15 15.14 -21.50 32.70
CA LEU A 15 14.81 -22.06 31.38
C LEU A 15 13.34 -21.82 31.01
N LEU A 16 12.41 -22.00 31.96
CA LEU A 16 10.99 -21.72 31.78
C LEU A 16 10.72 -20.23 31.54
N PHE A 17 11.45 -19.33 32.22
CA PHE A 17 11.36 -17.90 31.96
C PHE A 17 11.94 -17.52 30.59
N ALA A 18 13.05 -18.15 30.17
CA ALA A 18 13.62 -17.94 28.83
C ALA A 18 12.69 -18.43 27.71
N ILE A 19 11.95 -19.52 27.93
CA ILE A 19 10.96 -20.04 26.96
C ILE A 19 9.72 -19.12 26.92
N PHE A 20 9.27 -18.56 28.05
CA PHE A 20 8.17 -17.58 28.06
C PHE A 20 8.58 -16.22 27.48
N VAL A 21 9.82 -15.78 27.66
CA VAL A 21 10.34 -14.54 27.04
C VAL A 21 10.59 -14.75 25.53
N ALA A 22 10.95 -15.96 25.10
CA ALA A 22 11.10 -16.31 23.68
C ALA A 22 9.75 -16.51 22.93
N GLN A 23 8.62 -16.53 23.63
CA GLN A 23 7.28 -16.45 23.01
C GLN A 23 6.88 -15.01 22.63
N GLY A 24 7.78 -14.03 22.81
CA GLY A 24 7.62 -12.68 22.28
C GLY A 24 7.71 -12.65 20.75
N ALA A 25 6.55 -12.63 20.09
CA ALA A 25 6.32 -12.40 18.66
C ALA A 25 7.00 -13.41 17.72
N VAL A 26 6.31 -14.51 17.41
CA VAL A 26 6.52 -15.20 16.14
C VAL A 26 6.26 -14.18 15.04
N ALA A 27 7.29 -13.77 14.31
CA ALA A 27 7.11 -12.93 13.13
C ALA A 27 6.21 -13.72 12.16
N GLN A 28 4.97 -13.26 11.96
CA GLN A 28 4.09 -13.89 11.00
C GLN A 28 4.67 -13.70 9.59
N ASP A 29 4.87 -14.80 8.89
CA ASP A 29 5.42 -14.81 7.54
C ASP A 29 4.29 -14.82 6.52
N TYR A 30 4.07 -13.67 5.86
CA TYR A 30 3.03 -13.51 4.84
C TYR A 30 3.57 -13.67 3.41
N ARG A 31 4.87 -13.98 3.23
CA ARG A 31 5.55 -13.95 1.92
C ARG A 31 4.97 -14.91 0.89
N ASN A 32 4.30 -15.97 1.32
CA ASN A 32 3.65 -16.94 0.44
C ASN A 32 2.17 -16.62 0.16
N ILE A 33 1.65 -15.52 0.69
CA ILE A 33 0.27 -15.09 0.50
C ILE A 33 0.22 -14.06 -0.62
N THR A 34 -0.57 -14.34 -1.65
CA THR A 34 -0.88 -13.41 -2.73
C THR A 34 -2.20 -12.72 -2.43
N ILE A 35 -2.21 -11.39 -2.44
CA ILE A 35 -3.45 -10.61 -2.37
C ILE A 35 -4.21 -10.78 -3.69
N LYS A 36 -5.49 -11.12 -3.60
CA LYS A 36 -6.38 -11.35 -4.74
C LYS A 36 -7.16 -10.09 -5.06
N HIS A 37 -7.19 -9.75 -6.34
CA HIS A 37 -8.03 -8.67 -6.86
C HIS A 37 -9.50 -9.07 -6.89
N LYS A 38 -10.35 -8.05 -6.85
CA LYS A 38 -11.80 -8.18 -6.99
C LYS A 38 -12.40 -6.94 -7.61
N LYS A 39 -13.67 -6.99 -7.99
CA LYS A 39 -14.44 -5.80 -8.36
C LYS A 39 -14.78 -4.97 -7.12
N ALA A 40 -15.01 -3.68 -7.29
CA ALA A 40 -15.55 -2.84 -6.23
C ALA A 40 -16.91 -3.39 -5.76
N LYS A 41 -17.22 -3.28 -4.46
CA LYS A 41 -18.49 -3.79 -3.89
C LYS A 41 -19.72 -3.20 -4.55
N TRP A 42 -19.60 -2.02 -5.17
CA TRP A 42 -20.70 -1.29 -5.78
C TRP A 42 -21.35 -2.07 -6.92
N TYR A 43 -20.60 -2.91 -7.63
CA TYR A 43 -21.16 -3.81 -8.64
C TYR A 43 -22.05 -4.88 -8.01
N ASP A 44 -21.65 -5.47 -6.89
CA ASP A 44 -22.49 -6.43 -6.16
C ASP A 44 -23.72 -5.74 -5.52
N VAL A 45 -23.56 -4.52 -5.01
CA VAL A 45 -24.66 -3.73 -4.46
C VAL A 45 -25.69 -3.38 -5.53
N ARG A 46 -25.25 -3.03 -6.75
CA ARG A 46 -26.11 -2.79 -7.91
C ARG A 46 -26.99 -4.01 -8.22
N GLU A 47 -26.40 -5.20 -8.25
CA GLU A 47 -27.15 -6.44 -8.51
C GLU A 47 -28.22 -6.72 -7.43
N GLN A 48 -28.02 -6.21 -6.21
CA GLN A 48 -28.89 -6.45 -5.06
C GLN A 48 -29.94 -5.35 -4.84
N GLN A 49 -29.87 -4.23 -5.55
CA GLN A 49 -30.75 -3.07 -5.33
C GLN A 49 -31.63 -2.77 -6.55
N THR A 50 -32.85 -2.30 -6.28
CA THR A 50 -33.79 -1.81 -7.31
C THR A 50 -33.49 -0.39 -7.77
N GLN A 51 -32.60 0.33 -7.08
CA GLN A 51 -32.13 1.67 -7.43
C GLN A 51 -30.61 1.64 -7.57
N ALA A 52 -30.08 2.34 -8.59
CA ALA A 52 -28.65 2.45 -8.78
C ALA A 52 -28.01 3.14 -7.55
N PRO A 53 -26.93 2.58 -6.96
CA PRO A 53 -26.21 3.23 -5.88
C PRO A 53 -25.65 4.57 -6.34
N ALA A 54 -25.58 5.53 -5.42
CA ALA A 54 -24.97 6.82 -5.65
C ALA A 54 -23.43 6.70 -5.61
N ASP A 55 -22.86 6.09 -6.65
CA ASP A 55 -21.43 6.09 -6.91
C ASP A 55 -21.15 6.50 -8.35
N ASP A 56 -19.96 7.04 -8.59
CA ASP A 56 -19.57 7.52 -9.90
C ASP A 56 -18.84 6.46 -10.75
N PHE A 57 -18.71 5.20 -10.27
CA PHE A 57 -17.97 4.16 -11.00
C PHE A 57 -18.70 3.79 -12.30
N ASP A 58 -17.93 3.67 -13.38
CA ASP A 58 -18.46 3.22 -14.66
C ASP A 58 -19.02 1.80 -14.56
N GLU A 59 -20.29 1.64 -14.94
CA GLU A 59 -21.05 0.40 -14.84
C GLU A 59 -20.45 -0.72 -15.70
N ASP A 60 -19.78 -0.36 -16.80
CA ASP A 60 -19.27 -1.31 -17.81
C ASP A 60 -17.79 -1.65 -17.61
N THR A 61 -17.07 -0.94 -16.74
CA THR A 61 -15.61 -1.12 -16.55
C THR A 61 -15.21 -1.43 -15.10
N PRO A 62 -15.68 -2.56 -14.52
CA PRO A 62 -15.31 -2.97 -13.16
C PRO A 62 -13.84 -3.37 -12.99
N TRP A 63 -13.15 -3.56 -14.11
CA TRP A 63 -11.79 -4.03 -14.18
C TRP A 63 -10.92 -3.05 -14.98
N GLN A 64 -9.68 -2.96 -14.56
CA GLN A 64 -8.60 -2.36 -15.30
C GLN A 64 -7.59 -3.44 -15.67
N SER A 65 -6.97 -3.35 -16.85
CA SER A 65 -5.86 -4.23 -17.21
C SER A 65 -4.66 -3.97 -16.31
N GLY A 66 -4.17 -5.02 -15.64
CA GLY A 66 -2.93 -5.03 -14.88
C GLY A 66 -1.89 -5.99 -15.47
N ALA A 67 -0.71 -6.03 -14.85
CA ALA A 67 0.43 -6.79 -15.36
C ALA A 67 0.24 -8.32 -15.34
N LYS A 68 -0.55 -8.84 -14.39
CA LYS A 68 -0.82 -10.28 -14.21
C LYS A 68 -2.30 -10.66 -14.41
N GLY A 69 -3.07 -9.78 -15.05
CA GLY A 69 -4.51 -9.95 -15.24
C GLY A 69 -5.29 -8.72 -14.83
N GLU A 70 -6.58 -8.90 -14.62
CA GLU A 70 -7.49 -7.81 -14.23
C GLU A 70 -7.23 -7.39 -12.77
N ILE A 71 -7.21 -6.08 -12.55
CA ILE A 71 -7.14 -5.44 -11.24
C ILE A 71 -8.36 -4.55 -11.06
N GLN A 72 -8.77 -4.29 -9.81
CA GLN A 72 -9.94 -3.46 -9.54
C GLN A 72 -9.84 -2.09 -10.21
N ALA A 73 -10.87 -1.69 -10.94
CA ALA A 73 -11.01 -0.33 -11.42
C ALA A 73 -11.25 0.61 -10.22
N THR A 74 -10.46 1.68 -10.13
CA THR A 74 -10.56 2.67 -9.06
C THR A 74 -9.96 4.00 -9.50
N HIS A 75 -10.30 5.06 -8.77
CA HIS A 75 -9.73 6.39 -8.94
C HIS A 75 -8.21 6.35 -8.86
N THR A 76 -7.52 6.89 -9.87
CA THR A 76 -6.07 6.75 -10.01
C THR A 76 -5.38 8.11 -10.03
N SER A 77 -4.46 8.33 -9.09
CA SER A 77 -3.59 9.51 -9.08
C SER A 77 -2.18 9.12 -9.51
N ILE A 78 -1.66 9.79 -10.54
CA ILE A 78 -0.32 9.55 -11.07
C ILE A 78 0.57 10.74 -10.73
N GLN A 79 1.63 10.49 -9.97
CA GLN A 79 2.66 11.47 -9.66
C GLN A 79 3.93 11.12 -10.43
N THR A 80 4.41 12.04 -11.28
CA THR A 80 5.69 11.84 -11.97
C THR A 80 6.82 12.47 -11.16
N ILE A 81 7.83 11.67 -10.82
CA ILE A 81 8.99 12.10 -10.03
C ILE A 81 10.25 11.87 -10.85
N TYR A 82 11.08 12.91 -10.96
CA TYR A 82 12.36 12.83 -11.64
C TYR A 82 13.48 12.64 -10.61
N ALA A 83 14.25 11.57 -10.73
CA ALA A 83 15.27 11.17 -9.77
C ALA A 83 16.56 10.72 -10.46
N ARG A 84 17.69 10.88 -9.77
CA ARG A 84 18.97 10.33 -10.23
C ARG A 84 19.03 8.84 -9.97
N LYS A 85 19.62 8.08 -10.90
CA LYS A 85 19.99 6.69 -10.60
C LYS A 85 20.93 6.65 -9.37
N GLY A 86 20.78 5.65 -8.52
CA GLY A 86 21.47 5.53 -7.23
C GLY A 86 20.86 6.37 -6.09
N SER A 87 19.87 7.24 -6.36
CA SER A 87 19.24 8.04 -5.31
C SER A 87 18.03 7.36 -4.66
N THR A 88 17.65 7.82 -3.47
CA THR A 88 16.43 7.40 -2.80
C THR A 88 15.38 8.50 -2.86
N VAL A 89 14.19 8.14 -3.30
CA VAL A 89 13.01 9.00 -3.37
C VAL A 89 12.02 8.54 -2.31
N ARG A 90 11.48 9.48 -1.55
CA ARG A 90 10.38 9.17 -0.64
C ARG A 90 9.04 9.36 -1.32
N LEU A 91 8.18 8.37 -1.18
CA LEU A 91 6.82 8.35 -1.70
C LEU A 91 5.84 8.48 -0.53
N TYR A 92 4.82 9.31 -0.72
CA TYR A 92 3.79 9.56 0.29
C TYR A 92 2.41 9.39 -0.32
N MET A 93 1.51 8.76 0.42
CA MET A 93 0.08 8.88 0.15
C MET A 93 -0.37 10.31 0.45
N THR A 94 -1.01 10.97 -0.51
CA THR A 94 -1.39 12.39 -0.40
C THR A 94 -2.69 12.63 0.37
N ASP A 95 -3.52 11.59 0.58
CA ASP A 95 -4.85 11.74 1.18
C ASP A 95 -4.77 11.63 2.71
N TYR A 96 -3.92 12.47 3.32
CA TYR A 96 -3.81 12.56 4.77
C TYR A 96 -4.62 13.74 5.31
N HIS A 97 -5.62 13.45 6.15
CA HIS A 97 -6.37 14.45 6.90
C HIS A 97 -6.13 14.29 8.42
N PRO A 98 -5.59 15.32 9.10
CA PRO A 98 -5.23 15.24 10.51
C PRO A 98 -6.42 14.99 11.46
N ASN A 99 -7.66 15.32 11.05
CA ASN A 99 -8.85 15.21 11.90
C ASN A 99 -9.67 13.91 11.73
N GLY A 100 -9.08 12.80 11.28
CA GLY A 100 -9.61 11.47 11.61
C GLY A 100 -10.44 10.72 10.57
N SER A 101 -11.01 11.38 9.56
CA SER A 101 -11.82 10.71 8.52
C SER A 101 -11.03 10.60 7.22
N MET A 102 -10.33 9.48 6.99
CA MET A 102 -9.56 9.28 5.76
C MET A 102 -9.96 7.97 5.07
N SER A 103 -10.05 8.03 3.74
CA SER A 103 -10.42 6.93 2.84
C SER A 103 -9.30 5.91 2.60
N ASN A 104 -8.23 5.96 3.40
CA ASN A 104 -7.02 5.17 3.17
C ASN A 104 -6.46 4.53 4.44
N ARG A 105 -7.28 4.37 5.50
CA ARG A 105 -6.84 3.87 6.82
C ARG A 105 -6.93 2.36 7.01
N THR A 106 -7.73 1.67 6.21
CA THR A 106 -8.02 0.25 6.46
C THR A 106 -7.14 -0.67 5.63
N TYR A 107 -6.59 -0.17 4.53
CA TYR A 107 -5.72 -0.95 3.65
C TYR A 107 -4.77 -0.06 2.86
N GLN A 108 -3.51 -0.46 2.79
CA GLN A 108 -2.49 0.11 1.92
C GLN A 108 -1.60 -1.03 1.42
N ARG A 109 -1.55 -1.26 0.11
CA ARG A 109 -0.62 -2.22 -0.50
C ARG A 109 0.31 -1.48 -1.46
N TRP A 110 1.59 -1.46 -1.14
CA TRP A 110 2.66 -0.92 -1.97
C TRP A 110 3.30 -2.01 -2.82
N TYR A 111 3.44 -1.80 -4.12
CA TYR A 111 3.87 -2.87 -5.04
C TYR A 111 4.51 -2.32 -6.31
N ASN A 112 5.17 -3.20 -7.06
CA ASN A 112 5.63 -2.92 -8.41
C ASN A 112 4.44 -2.99 -9.36
N TYR A 113 3.99 -1.83 -9.83
CA TYR A 113 2.81 -1.73 -10.69
C TYR A 113 3.03 -2.42 -12.05
N GLN A 114 4.26 -2.45 -12.55
CA GLN A 114 4.59 -3.07 -13.84
C GLN A 114 4.53 -4.59 -13.81
N THR A 115 4.60 -5.21 -12.63
CA THR A 115 4.63 -6.68 -12.49
C THR A 115 3.54 -7.24 -11.60
N ASP A 116 2.71 -6.38 -10.98
CA ASP A 116 1.84 -6.74 -9.86
C ASP A 116 2.58 -7.66 -8.86
N GLY A 117 3.67 -7.12 -8.32
CA GLY A 117 4.66 -7.91 -7.63
C GLY A 117 5.54 -7.12 -6.69
N LEU A 118 6.57 -7.78 -6.17
CA LEU A 118 7.62 -7.14 -5.41
C LEU A 118 8.61 -6.44 -6.33
N PHE A 119 9.29 -5.42 -5.80
CA PHE A 119 10.57 -4.99 -6.35
C PHE A 119 11.68 -5.91 -5.86
N ASN A 120 12.85 -5.86 -6.50
CA ASN A 120 14.04 -6.54 -6.00
C ASN A 120 14.38 -6.06 -4.58
N ASP A 121 15.03 -6.91 -3.80
CA ASP A 121 15.36 -6.65 -2.40
C ASP A 121 16.04 -5.28 -2.22
N GLY A 122 15.52 -4.50 -1.28
CA GLY A 122 16.06 -3.18 -0.93
C GLY A 122 15.61 -2.02 -1.83
N MET A 123 14.97 -2.28 -2.97
CA MET A 123 14.47 -1.19 -3.84
C MET A 123 13.29 -0.44 -3.21
N LEU A 124 12.46 -1.11 -2.41
CA LEU A 124 11.35 -0.48 -1.71
C LEU A 124 11.42 -0.83 -0.24
N THR A 125 11.50 0.19 0.60
CA THR A 125 11.66 0.03 2.05
C THR A 125 10.71 0.94 2.81
N ARG A 126 10.44 0.59 4.07
CA ARG A 126 9.62 1.44 4.94
C ARG A 126 10.37 2.73 5.26
N ALA A 127 9.73 3.87 5.05
CA ALA A 127 10.27 5.16 5.51
C ALA A 127 10.18 5.25 7.05
N THR A 128 11.33 5.43 7.71
CA THR A 128 11.43 5.44 9.19
C THR A 128 11.85 6.79 9.79
N LYS A 129 12.32 7.73 8.98
CA LYS A 129 12.86 9.03 9.40
C LYS A 129 12.29 10.15 8.55
N ASN A 130 12.35 11.41 9.00
CA ASN A 130 11.94 12.60 8.22
C ASN A 130 10.53 12.48 7.61
N LEU A 131 9.61 11.83 8.32
CA LEU A 131 8.20 11.79 7.93
C LEU A 131 7.62 13.21 8.13
N PRO A 132 6.75 13.70 7.24
CA PRO A 132 6.13 14.99 7.38
C PRO A 132 5.43 15.02 8.72
N THR A 133 5.75 16.01 9.54
CA THR A 133 5.11 16.16 10.85
C THR A 133 3.71 16.76 10.75
N THR A 134 3.32 17.27 9.57
CA THR A 134 2.04 17.95 9.29
C THR A 134 1.86 18.28 7.80
N ILE A 135 0.65 18.07 7.23
CA ILE A 135 0.09 18.99 6.21
C ILE A 135 -0.69 20.12 6.91
N ASP A 136 -1.16 19.91 8.15
CA ASP A 136 -1.56 20.99 9.05
C ASP A 136 -1.53 20.51 10.53
N LYS A 137 -1.04 21.36 11.44
CA LYS A 137 -1.10 21.28 12.93
C LYS A 137 -0.61 20.02 13.68
N GLY A 138 0.68 20.04 14.05
CA GLY A 138 1.29 19.44 15.24
C GLY A 138 1.21 17.93 15.48
N THR A 139 0.59 17.11 14.63
CA THR A 139 0.47 15.65 14.86
C THR A 139 1.46 14.88 14.01
N PRO A 140 2.52 14.29 14.60
CA PRO A 140 3.49 13.51 13.84
C PRO A 140 2.81 12.36 13.10
N ILE A 141 3.08 12.24 11.79
CA ILE A 141 2.69 11.06 11.04
C ILE A 141 3.48 9.88 11.59
N GLN A 142 2.80 8.95 12.25
CA GLN A 142 3.36 7.63 12.55
C GLN A 142 3.15 6.75 11.33
N ASN A 143 4.23 6.45 10.62
CA ASN A 143 4.18 5.53 9.49
C ASN A 143 4.06 4.09 10.02
N GLY A 144 3.04 3.38 9.54
CA GLY A 144 2.77 1.99 9.90
C GLY A 144 3.90 1.04 9.53
N GLU A 145 3.77 -0.19 10.02
CA GLU A 145 4.69 -1.28 9.70
C GLU A 145 4.46 -1.78 8.26
N MET A 146 5.49 -2.43 7.70
CA MET A 146 5.51 -2.90 6.31
C MET A 146 5.64 -4.41 6.30
N TYR A 147 4.56 -5.11 5.96
CA TYR A 147 4.51 -6.57 5.93
C TYR A 147 4.58 -7.08 4.50
N GLN A 148 5.54 -7.96 4.23
CA GLN A 148 5.77 -8.48 2.87
C GLN A 148 4.81 -9.63 2.54
N PHE A 149 4.04 -9.46 1.46
CA PHE A 149 3.23 -10.47 0.79
C PHE A 149 3.90 -10.86 -0.55
N ALA A 150 3.40 -11.90 -1.21
CA ALA A 150 3.97 -12.38 -2.48
C ALA A 150 3.90 -11.33 -3.60
N ASN A 151 2.92 -10.44 -3.56
CA ASN A 151 2.66 -9.42 -4.59
C ASN A 151 2.60 -7.98 -4.03
N GLY A 152 3.34 -7.69 -2.96
CA GLY A 152 3.45 -6.34 -2.43
C GLY A 152 3.72 -6.27 -0.94
N TYR A 153 3.66 -5.07 -0.40
CA TYR A 153 3.85 -4.80 1.01
C TYR A 153 2.62 -4.13 1.60
N VAL A 154 2.07 -4.73 2.65
CA VAL A 154 0.81 -4.31 3.26
C VAL A 154 1.06 -3.62 4.60
N GLY A 155 0.37 -2.49 4.81
CA GLY A 155 0.29 -1.81 6.11
C GLY A 155 -0.86 -2.37 6.95
N GLN A 156 -1.98 -1.64 6.98
CA GLN A 156 -3.24 -2.14 7.54
C GLN A 156 -3.91 -3.14 6.58
N PRO A 157 -4.72 -4.09 7.09
CA PRO A 157 -5.06 -4.32 8.51
C PRO A 157 -4.04 -5.18 9.26
N VAL A 158 -2.92 -5.55 8.63
CA VAL A 158 -1.91 -6.45 9.23
C VAL A 158 -1.16 -5.77 10.38
N GLY A 159 -0.75 -4.52 10.16
CA GLY A 159 -0.16 -3.65 11.19
C GLY A 159 -1.20 -2.84 11.95
N THR A 160 -0.75 -2.22 13.05
CA THR A 160 -1.59 -1.36 13.90
C THR A 160 -1.71 0.08 13.39
N GLY A 161 -0.96 0.46 12.35
CA GLY A 161 -0.99 1.79 11.74
C GLY A 161 -0.88 1.70 10.22
N SER A 162 -1.39 2.71 9.52
CA SER A 162 -1.35 2.73 8.06
C SER A 162 0.07 3.01 7.55
N LEU A 163 0.49 2.27 6.52
CA LEU A 163 1.77 2.48 5.86
C LEU A 163 1.65 3.63 4.84
N TYR A 164 1.83 4.87 5.31
CA TYR A 164 1.66 6.10 4.54
C TYR A 164 2.85 6.43 3.63
N ALA A 165 4.04 5.93 3.96
CA ALA A 165 5.27 6.33 3.29
C ALA A 165 6.24 5.17 3.09
N VAL A 166 6.87 5.15 1.93
CA VAL A 166 7.94 4.22 1.58
C VAL A 166 9.09 4.97 0.91
N ASP A 167 10.30 4.45 1.07
CA ASP A 167 11.50 4.92 0.40
C ASP A 167 11.77 3.99 -0.78
N PHE A 168 11.77 4.56 -1.99
CA PHE A 168 12.16 3.88 -3.22
C PHE A 168 13.61 4.21 -3.56
N HIS A 169 14.47 3.19 -3.61
CA HIS A 169 15.84 3.31 -4.06
C HIS A 169 15.93 3.05 -5.55
N PHE A 170 16.24 4.10 -6.33
CA PHE A 170 16.39 4.03 -7.77
C PHE A 170 17.72 3.32 -8.10
N PRO A 171 17.71 2.14 -8.72
CA PRO A 171 18.93 1.38 -8.98
C PRO A 171 19.82 2.03 -10.05
N GLU A 172 21.14 1.83 -9.94
CA GLU A 172 22.11 2.16 -10.99
C GLU A 172 22.14 1.07 -12.06
N ASN A 173 21.05 0.93 -12.81
CA ASN A 173 20.95 0.01 -13.93
C ASN A 173 20.43 0.72 -15.20
N ASP A 174 20.28 -0.04 -16.29
CA ASP A 174 19.86 0.49 -17.58
C ASP A 174 18.36 0.83 -17.66
N GLN A 175 17.59 0.64 -16.59
CA GLN A 175 16.17 0.96 -16.58
C GLN A 175 15.96 2.45 -16.28
N ASP A 176 15.24 3.12 -17.16
CA ASP A 176 15.05 4.58 -17.08
C ASP A 176 13.82 5.00 -16.27
N TYR A 177 12.97 4.05 -15.88
CA TYR A 177 11.84 4.34 -15.01
C TYR A 177 11.29 3.14 -14.26
N TYR A 178 10.58 3.43 -13.18
CA TYR A 178 9.83 2.47 -12.39
C TYR A 178 8.44 3.02 -12.07
N LEU A 179 7.44 2.12 -11.99
CA LEU A 179 6.10 2.47 -11.50
C LEU A 179 5.86 1.80 -10.14
N VAL A 180 5.77 2.61 -9.09
CA VAL A 180 5.38 2.14 -7.76
C VAL A 180 3.89 2.37 -7.60
N GLY A 181 3.13 1.29 -7.39
CA GLY A 181 1.71 1.33 -7.09
C GLY A 181 1.47 1.38 -5.58
N CYS A 182 0.42 2.11 -5.16
CA CYS A 182 -0.14 2.03 -3.82
C CYS A 182 -1.67 1.95 -3.90
N ASP A 183 -2.23 0.77 -3.65
CA ASP A 183 -3.68 0.57 -3.56
C ASP A 183 -4.15 0.90 -2.14
N VAL A 184 -5.18 1.73 -2.00
CA VAL A 184 -5.65 2.19 -0.68
C VAL A 184 -7.15 2.10 -0.51
N SER A 185 -7.59 1.90 0.74
CA SER A 185 -9.00 1.81 1.07
C SER A 185 -9.34 2.31 2.47
N GLY A 186 -10.59 2.74 2.62
CA GLY A 186 -11.29 2.94 3.88
C GLY A 186 -12.37 1.87 4.14
N TYR A 187 -12.60 0.97 3.19
CA TYR A 187 -13.53 -0.14 3.28
C TYR A 187 -12.89 -1.36 3.94
N LYS A 188 -13.73 -2.27 4.46
CA LYS A 188 -13.31 -3.48 5.19
C LYS A 188 -13.95 -4.76 4.64
N ASP A 189 -14.31 -4.73 3.37
CA ASP A 189 -14.96 -5.79 2.62
C ASP A 189 -13.93 -6.69 1.91
N PHE A 190 -12.94 -7.17 2.65
CA PHE A 190 -11.90 -8.11 2.21
C PHE A 190 -12.50 -9.48 1.86
N ARG A 191 -13.18 -9.59 0.72
CA ARG A 191 -13.86 -10.79 0.23
C ARG A 191 -14.23 -10.59 -1.23
N GLU A 192 -14.35 -11.68 -1.98
CA GLU A 192 -14.64 -11.63 -3.41
C GLU A 192 -15.94 -10.89 -3.74
N LYS A 193 -17.04 -11.29 -3.07
CA LYS A 193 -18.36 -10.71 -3.25
C LYS A 193 -18.85 -10.03 -1.98
N TYR A 194 -19.43 -8.86 -2.14
CA TYR A 194 -20.02 -8.12 -1.03
C TYR A 194 -21.28 -8.83 -0.48
N ALA A 195 -21.39 -8.86 0.84
CA ALA A 195 -22.57 -9.32 1.56
C ALA A 195 -22.93 -8.31 2.64
N SER A 196 -24.18 -7.84 2.63
CA SER A 196 -24.67 -6.75 3.48
C SER A 196 -24.96 -7.16 4.93
N ASN A 197 -25.08 -8.46 5.20
CA ASN A 197 -25.50 -9.04 6.47
C ASN A 197 -24.35 -9.52 7.36
N GLU A 198 -23.10 -9.38 6.91
CA GLU A 198 -21.93 -9.83 7.65
C GLU A 198 -21.06 -8.65 8.09
N ASN A 199 -20.58 -8.71 9.33
CA ASN A 199 -19.55 -7.79 9.82
C ASN A 199 -18.31 -7.84 8.91
N ASN A 200 -17.52 -6.75 8.90
CA ASN A 200 -16.21 -6.61 8.23
C ASN A 200 -15.50 -7.96 8.03
N SER A 201 -15.10 -8.29 6.79
CA SER A 201 -14.24 -9.46 6.57
C SER A 201 -12.79 -9.16 6.92
N ASP A 202 -11.98 -10.20 7.01
CA ASP A 202 -10.57 -10.12 7.41
C ASP A 202 -9.64 -10.47 6.23
N LEU A 203 -8.63 -9.62 6.01
CA LEU A 203 -7.66 -9.80 4.94
C LEU A 203 -6.88 -11.11 5.10
N LEU A 204 -6.47 -11.45 6.33
CA LEU A 204 -5.65 -12.63 6.59
C LEU A 204 -6.41 -13.94 6.41
N SER A 205 -7.74 -13.89 6.42
CA SER A 205 -8.60 -15.05 6.20
C SER A 205 -8.96 -15.26 4.74
N THR A 206 -9.24 -14.19 3.99
CA THR A 206 -9.79 -14.29 2.62
C THR A 206 -8.76 -13.99 1.53
N HIS A 207 -7.72 -13.23 1.89
CA HIS A 207 -6.69 -12.67 1.01
C HIS A 207 -7.20 -11.77 -0.12
N TYR A 208 -8.47 -11.36 -0.12
CA TYR A 208 -8.98 -10.40 -1.09
C TYR A 208 -8.67 -8.98 -0.64
N GLU A 209 -8.24 -8.13 -1.57
CA GLU A 209 -8.24 -6.69 -1.34
C GLU A 209 -9.67 -6.20 -1.05
N PRO A 210 -9.84 -5.08 -0.30
CA PRO A 210 -11.15 -4.47 -0.10
C PRO A 210 -11.56 -3.71 -1.37
N THR A 211 -12.76 -3.12 -1.36
CA THR A 211 -13.08 -2.09 -2.36
C THR A 211 -12.02 -0.99 -2.29
N LEU A 212 -11.40 -0.59 -3.39
CA LEU A 212 -10.34 0.43 -3.40
C LEU A 212 -10.97 1.82 -3.48
N SER A 213 -10.51 2.72 -2.60
CA SER A 213 -10.86 4.13 -2.65
C SER A 213 -10.03 4.87 -3.69
N HIS A 214 -8.72 4.61 -3.71
CA HIS A 214 -7.78 5.20 -4.64
C HIS A 214 -6.65 4.23 -4.97
N ARG A 215 -6.00 4.46 -6.11
CA ARG A 215 -4.70 3.92 -6.49
C ARG A 215 -3.75 5.08 -6.76
N TYR A 216 -2.61 5.09 -6.08
CA TYR A 216 -1.51 5.97 -6.45
C TYR A 216 -0.54 5.23 -7.36
N ILE A 217 -0.07 5.91 -8.41
CA ILE A 217 1.02 5.44 -9.26
C ILE A 217 2.11 6.51 -9.22
N PHE A 218 3.23 6.17 -8.61
CA PHE A 218 4.43 7.00 -8.64
C PHE A 218 5.26 6.58 -9.86
N PHE A 219 5.27 7.44 -10.88
CA PHE A 219 6.08 7.26 -12.08
C PHE A 219 7.45 7.90 -11.85
N ILE A 220 8.40 7.09 -11.41
CA ILE A 220 9.75 7.53 -11.06
C ILE A 220 10.64 7.40 -12.29
N ARG A 221 11.12 8.52 -12.83
CA ARG A 221 11.92 8.59 -14.05
C ARG A 221 13.34 9.06 -13.76
N SER A 222 14.29 8.44 -14.45
CA SER A 222 15.68 8.87 -14.52
C SER A 222 15.76 10.31 -15.04
N ILE A 223 16.52 11.18 -14.36
CA ILE A 223 16.82 12.52 -14.90
C ILE A 223 17.91 12.46 -15.96
N GLU A 224 18.70 11.39 -15.98
CA GLU A 224 19.73 11.15 -16.98
C GLU A 224 19.13 10.82 -18.37
N ASP A 225 17.81 10.56 -18.45
CA ASP A 225 17.06 10.51 -19.70
C ASP A 225 16.92 11.93 -20.29
N THR A 226 17.86 12.28 -21.17
CA THR A 226 17.93 13.58 -21.86
C THR A 226 16.81 13.80 -22.87
N SER A 227 16.03 12.77 -23.19
CA SER A 227 14.92 12.86 -24.14
C SER A 227 13.61 13.33 -23.49
N THR A 228 13.56 13.46 -22.16
CA THR A 228 12.31 13.79 -21.47
C THR A 228 11.95 15.28 -21.52
N PRO A 229 10.66 15.64 -21.62
CA PRO A 229 10.20 17.03 -21.49
C PRO A 229 10.65 17.70 -20.18
N ALA A 230 10.83 16.92 -19.11
CA ALA A 230 11.30 17.45 -17.84
C ALA A 230 12.81 17.69 -17.80
N ASN A 231 13.64 16.84 -18.42
CA ASN A 231 15.06 17.13 -18.55
C ASN A 231 15.25 18.45 -19.34
N ILE A 232 14.50 18.61 -20.44
CA ILE A 232 14.49 19.85 -21.23
C ILE A 232 14.08 21.06 -20.39
N ALA A 233 13.02 20.94 -19.58
CA ALA A 233 12.54 22.05 -18.75
C ALA A 233 13.44 22.34 -17.53
N LEU A 234 14.09 21.32 -16.95
CA LEU A 234 15.10 21.48 -15.90
C LEU A 234 16.36 22.19 -16.42
N GLN A 235 16.84 21.80 -17.61
CA GLN A 235 17.95 22.50 -18.29
C GLN A 235 17.59 23.95 -18.64
N ALA A 236 16.31 24.25 -18.85
CA ALA A 236 15.80 25.60 -19.07
C ALA A 236 15.55 26.41 -17.78
N GLY A 237 15.90 25.88 -16.60
CA GLY A 237 15.76 26.58 -15.31
C GLY A 237 14.33 26.72 -14.79
N LYS A 238 13.40 25.86 -15.24
CA LYS A 238 11.98 25.90 -14.82
C LYS A 238 11.70 24.89 -13.70
N PRO A 239 10.93 25.24 -12.65
CA PRO A 239 10.44 24.27 -11.68
C PRO A 239 9.48 23.27 -12.34
N ILE A 240 9.52 22.00 -11.92
CA ILE A 240 8.67 20.94 -12.49
C ILE A 240 8.07 20.08 -11.37
N GLU A 241 6.76 20.13 -11.26
CA GLU A 241 5.94 19.14 -10.57
C GLU A 241 4.78 18.82 -11.52
N VAL A 242 4.60 17.54 -11.88
CA VAL A 242 3.51 17.10 -12.77
C VAL A 242 2.70 16.04 -12.04
N ASN A 243 1.52 16.46 -11.60
CA ASN A 243 0.52 15.59 -10.99
C ASN A 243 -0.63 15.41 -12.00
N ASN A 244 -0.87 14.17 -12.43
CA ASN A 244 -1.98 13.81 -13.30
C ASN A 244 -2.98 12.97 -12.50
N ILE A 245 -4.15 13.53 -12.21
CA ILE A 245 -5.23 12.80 -11.57
C ILE A 245 -6.17 12.30 -12.68
N SER A 246 -6.33 10.98 -12.78
CA SER A 246 -7.33 10.37 -13.64
C SER A 246 -8.44 9.81 -12.76
N MET A 247 -9.64 10.34 -12.91
CA MET A 247 -10.83 9.80 -12.27
C MET A 247 -11.52 8.91 -13.30
N PRO A 248 -11.41 7.56 -13.29
CA PRO A 248 -12.36 6.73 -14.00
C PRO A 248 -13.54 6.54 -13.05
N ALA A 249 -14.36 7.58 -12.97
CA ALA A 249 -15.66 7.54 -12.31
C ALA A 249 -16.33 8.89 -12.51
N THR A 250 -16.80 9.15 -13.73
CA THR A 250 -17.88 10.11 -13.92
C THR A 250 -18.63 9.68 -15.16
N ARG A 251 -19.94 9.48 -15.01
CA ARG A 251 -20.84 9.53 -16.16
C ARG A 251 -20.80 10.96 -16.69
N ILE A 252 -20.28 11.16 -17.90
CA ILE A 252 -20.61 12.37 -18.66
C ILE A 252 -22.07 12.19 -19.05
N ASN A 253 -22.98 12.78 -18.26
CA ASN A 253 -24.36 12.94 -18.69
C ASN A 253 -24.40 14.05 -19.75
N ASN A 254 -25.12 13.75 -20.84
CA ASN A 254 -25.35 14.59 -22.03
C ASN A 254 -25.55 16.08 -21.75
#